data_AF-A0A812ML74-F1
#
_entry.id   AF-A0A812ML74-F1
#
_cell.length_a   1.000
_cell.length_b   1.000
_cell.length_c   1.000
_cell.angle_alpha   90.00
_cell.angle_beta   90.00
_cell.angle_gamma   90.00
#
_symmetry.space_group_name_H-M   'P 1'
#
loop_
_entity.id
_entity.type
_entity.pdbx_description
1 polymer ?
#
loop_
_entity_poly.entity_id
_entity_poly.type
_entity_poly.pdbx_seq_one_letter_code
_entity_poly.pdbx_strand_id
1 'polypeptide(L)'
;MFKLTCQRTFIHAEDEEDRSATCQRRSQSEPPVERTAEQTYASALKSRADQLHYWLRKKRQGGGFKQTDDNEKEAGAEASTEAETQESTNSLRVSSKSSVISESEFEMSQGSLGHPEVCHRPCVNFARGWCAAGSSCDYCHLSHVETPLVTANKEVRAILQVANESDLLVPALKHARARAADKGFVDAAEEVLQLLKIRVSQLDSTSGLNQKQQGKLDRFMAKMPFSGLMGLALRKSQDSSHAEQVKAAVDSLRSNLS
;
A
#
# COMPACT_ATOMS: atom_id res chain seq x y z
N MET A 1 -5.89 4.91 47.33
CA MET A 1 -4.54 5.49 47.15
C MET A 1 -3.74 4.44 46.40
N PHE A 2 -3.35 4.69 45.15
CA PHE A 2 -2.74 3.65 44.30
C PHE A 2 -1.30 3.36 44.72
N LYS A 3 -0.95 2.07 44.84
CA LYS A 3 0.43 1.65 45.06
C LYS A 3 1.03 1.22 43.72
N LEU A 4 2.01 1.97 43.24
CA LEU A 4 2.75 1.63 42.02
C LEU A 4 3.99 0.81 42.36
N THR A 5 4.14 -0.37 41.77
CA THR A 5 5.36 -1.17 41.87
C THR A 5 5.94 -1.45 40.48
N CYS A 6 7.26 -1.33 40.34
CA CYS A 6 7.96 -1.59 39.08
C CYS A 6 8.71 -2.91 39.20
N GLN A 7 8.39 -3.88 38.34
CA GLN A 7 9.12 -5.14 38.22
C GLN A 7 9.48 -5.40 36.75
N ARG A 8 10.78 -5.57 36.49
CA ARG A 8 11.33 -6.04 35.20
C ARG A 8 10.69 -5.34 33.99
N THR A 9 10.62 -4.00 34.02
CA THR A 9 10.07 -3.08 32.99
C THR A 9 8.56 -2.87 32.96
N PHE A 10 7.78 -3.53 33.82
CA PHE A 10 6.33 -3.33 33.92
C PHE A 10 5.96 -2.53 35.18
N ILE A 11 5.06 -1.55 35.03
CA ILE A 11 4.48 -0.80 36.14
C ILE A 11 3.14 -1.46 36.49
N HIS A 12 3.06 -2.01 37.70
CA HIS A 12 1.83 -2.54 38.27
C HIS A 12 1.21 -1.47 39.17
N ALA A 13 -0.06 -1.15 38.91
CA ALA A 13 -0.89 -0.35 39.81
C ALA A 13 -1.79 -1.30 40.60
N GLU A 14 -1.59 -1.36 41.91
CA GLU A 14 -2.45 -2.11 42.82
C GLU A 14 -3.41 -1.13 43.49
N ASP A 15 -4.71 -1.38 43.36
CA ASP A 15 -5.76 -0.70 44.12
C ASP A 15 -6.00 -1.46 45.43
N GLU A 16 -6.03 -0.74 46.55
CA GLU A 16 -6.18 -1.35 47.88
C GLU A 16 -7.59 -1.90 48.15
N GLU A 17 -8.58 -1.58 47.32
CA GLU A 17 -9.98 -2.00 47.53
C GLU A 17 -10.32 -3.37 46.91
N ASP A 18 -9.45 -3.95 46.07
CA ASP A 18 -9.74 -5.18 45.31
C ASP A 18 -9.29 -6.49 45.99
N ARG A 19 -9.02 -6.47 47.30
CA ARG A 19 -8.53 -7.66 48.05
C ARG A 19 -9.56 -8.78 48.23
N SER A 20 -10.81 -8.62 47.81
CA SER A 20 -11.89 -9.60 48.03
C SER A 20 -12.44 -10.27 46.76
N ALA A 21 -12.00 -9.86 45.56
CA ALA A 21 -12.41 -10.51 44.32
C ALA A 21 -11.35 -11.54 43.89
N THR A 22 -11.65 -12.82 44.05
CA THR A 22 -10.92 -13.93 43.42
C THR A 22 -11.08 -13.84 41.90
N CYS A 23 -10.26 -12.99 41.28
CA CYS A 23 -10.17 -12.88 39.83
C CYS A 23 -9.66 -14.22 39.31
N GLN A 24 -10.54 -15.03 38.73
CA GLN A 24 -10.19 -16.26 38.03
C GLN A 24 -9.18 -15.89 36.94
N ARG A 25 -7.90 -16.17 37.21
CA ARG A 25 -6.81 -16.07 36.24
C ARG A 25 -7.26 -16.78 34.97
N ARG A 26 -7.43 -16.02 33.87
CA ARG A 26 -7.54 -16.59 32.54
C ARG A 26 -6.37 -17.55 32.35
N SER A 27 -6.71 -18.81 32.20
CA SER A 27 -5.78 -19.92 32.00
C SER A 27 -4.89 -19.63 30.80
N GLN A 28 -3.60 -19.72 31.08
CA GLN A 28 -2.46 -20.02 30.22
C GLN A 28 -2.81 -20.22 28.74
N SER A 29 -2.54 -19.20 27.94
CA SER A 29 -2.29 -19.40 26.51
C SER A 29 -1.03 -20.25 26.37
N GLU A 30 -1.19 -21.50 25.95
CA GLU A 30 -0.07 -22.38 25.62
C GLU A 30 0.80 -21.72 24.54
N PRO A 31 2.14 -21.77 24.67
CA PRO A 31 3.03 -21.27 23.64
C PRO A 31 2.76 -22.01 22.33
N PRO A 32 2.78 -21.31 21.19
CA PRO A 32 2.54 -21.93 19.89
C PRO A 32 3.50 -23.10 19.68
N VAL A 33 2.95 -24.28 19.36
CA VAL A 33 3.69 -25.50 19.04
C VAL A 33 4.79 -25.17 18.04
N GLU A 34 6.04 -25.53 18.37
CA GLU A 34 7.21 -25.34 17.53
C GLU A 34 7.01 -26.03 16.18
N ARG A 35 6.50 -25.29 15.19
CA ARG A 35 6.75 -25.62 13.79
C ARG A 35 8.25 -25.50 13.60
N THR A 36 8.88 -26.58 13.16
CA THR A 36 10.33 -26.69 12.93
C THR A 36 10.84 -25.42 12.24
N ALA A 37 11.56 -24.61 13.01
CA ALA A 37 11.99 -23.25 12.61
C ALA A 37 12.83 -23.24 11.33
N GLU A 38 13.39 -24.39 10.95
CA GLU A 38 14.23 -24.57 9.77
C GLU A 38 13.44 -24.44 8.45
N GLN A 39 12.19 -24.93 8.41
CA GLN A 39 11.38 -24.90 7.17
C GLN A 39 10.83 -23.50 6.85
N THR A 40 10.53 -22.71 7.89
CA THR A 40 10.08 -21.31 7.72
C THR A 40 11.25 -20.37 7.44
N TYR A 41 12.43 -20.63 8.00
CA TYR A 41 13.61 -19.82 7.74
C TYR A 41 14.15 -19.99 6.32
N ALA A 42 14.23 -21.23 5.82
CA ALA A 42 14.71 -21.51 4.47
C ALA A 42 13.79 -20.93 3.38
N SER A 43 12.46 -21.02 3.56
CA SER A 43 11.49 -20.44 2.61
C SER A 43 11.50 -18.90 2.64
N ALA A 44 11.63 -18.30 3.84
CA ALA A 44 11.77 -16.85 3.98
C ALA A 44 13.08 -16.31 3.36
N LEU A 45 14.19 -17.04 3.50
CA LEU A 45 15.46 -16.69 2.87
C LEU A 45 15.39 -16.75 1.34
N LYS A 46 14.72 -17.77 0.79
CA LYS A 46 14.55 -17.91 -0.67
C LYS A 46 13.73 -16.76 -1.24
N SER A 47 12.60 -16.41 -0.60
CA SER A 47 11.79 -15.24 -0.95
C SER A 47 12.59 -13.93 -0.90
N ARG A 48 13.47 -13.77 0.11
CA ARG A 48 14.32 -12.59 0.23
C ARG A 48 15.41 -12.51 -0.85
N ALA A 49 16.02 -13.65 -1.22
CA ALA A 49 16.98 -13.72 -2.31
C ALA A 49 16.32 -13.37 -3.65
N ASP A 50 15.13 -13.90 -3.92
CA ASP A 50 14.36 -13.63 -5.14
C ASP A 50 13.96 -12.15 -5.24
N GLN A 51 13.53 -11.53 -4.14
CA GLN A 51 13.26 -10.09 -4.08
C GLN A 51 14.52 -9.24 -4.36
N LEU A 52 15.69 -9.65 -3.84
CA LEU A 52 16.96 -8.96 -4.09
C LEU A 52 17.37 -9.07 -5.56
N HIS A 53 17.24 -10.26 -6.15
CA HIS A 53 17.54 -10.49 -7.57
C HIS A 53 16.61 -9.68 -8.49
N TYR A 54 15.32 -9.63 -8.17
CA TYR A 54 14.37 -8.78 -8.88
C TYR A 54 14.77 -7.30 -8.81
N TRP A 55 15.13 -6.81 -7.61
CA TRP A 55 15.55 -5.42 -7.44
C TRP A 55 16.84 -5.09 -8.20
N LEU A 56 17.82 -6.00 -8.19
CA LEU A 56 19.07 -5.85 -8.94
C LEU A 56 18.84 -5.86 -10.46
N ARG A 57 17.95 -6.73 -10.97
CA ARG A 57 17.56 -6.75 -12.39
C ARG A 57 16.87 -5.45 -12.80
N LYS A 58 15.93 -4.95 -11.98
CA LYS A 58 15.22 -3.69 -12.22
C LYS A 58 16.16 -2.49 -12.21
N LYS A 59 17.16 -2.46 -11.32
CA LYS A 59 18.18 -1.40 -11.29
C LYS A 59 19.09 -1.43 -12.53
N ARG A 60 19.37 -2.62 -13.07
CA ARG A 60 20.16 -2.78 -14.30
C ARG A 60 19.40 -2.38 -15.57
N GLN A 61 18.07 -2.55 -15.58
CA GLN A 61 17.20 -2.13 -16.69
C GLN A 61 16.76 -0.66 -16.60
N GLY A 62 16.77 -0.05 -15.41
CA GLY A 62 16.43 1.37 -15.18
C GLY A 62 17.63 2.34 -15.28
N GLY A 63 18.68 1.97 -16.00
CA GLY A 63 19.84 2.83 -16.26
C GLY A 63 19.50 3.95 -17.24
N GLY A 64 18.98 5.06 -16.74
CA GLY A 64 18.80 6.28 -17.53
C GLY A 64 17.87 7.31 -16.91
N PHE A 65 18.15 7.77 -15.69
CA PHE A 65 17.66 9.11 -15.30
C PHE A 65 18.43 10.11 -16.17
N LYS A 66 17.92 10.37 -17.39
CA LYS A 66 18.36 11.47 -18.23
C LYS A 66 18.03 12.74 -17.46
N GLN A 67 19.07 13.37 -16.92
CA GLN A 67 19.03 14.78 -16.57
C GLN A 67 18.73 15.50 -17.87
N THR A 68 17.50 16.00 -18.03
CA THR A 68 17.14 16.88 -19.12
C THR A 68 17.74 18.24 -18.79
N ASP A 69 18.94 18.48 -19.29
CA ASP A 69 19.43 19.83 -19.49
C ASP A 69 18.66 20.42 -20.68
N ASP A 70 17.98 21.54 -20.42
CA ASP A 70 17.31 22.35 -21.41
C ASP A 70 18.31 22.82 -22.46
N ASN A 71 18.14 22.38 -23.72
CA ASN A 71 18.77 23.03 -24.86
C ASN A 71 17.89 22.90 -26.09
N GLU A 72 17.25 24.02 -26.45
CA GLU A 72 16.53 24.19 -27.71
C GLU A 72 17.50 24.13 -28.89
N LYS A 73 17.22 23.27 -29.87
CA LYS A 73 17.61 23.54 -31.25
C LYS A 73 16.76 22.75 -32.24
N GLU A 74 15.98 23.49 -33.01
CA GLU A 74 15.33 23.04 -34.25
C GLU A 74 16.38 22.69 -35.33
N ALA A 75 16.13 21.60 -36.07
CA ALA A 75 16.12 21.56 -37.54
C ALA A 75 16.07 20.10 -38.06
N GLY A 76 15.04 19.79 -38.85
CA GLY A 76 15.17 19.27 -40.23
C GLY A 76 15.60 17.81 -40.51
N ALA A 77 14.87 17.24 -41.47
CA ALA A 77 15.25 16.22 -42.48
C ALA A 77 14.99 14.72 -42.20
N GLU A 78 13.93 14.25 -42.88
CA GLU A 78 13.85 13.10 -43.81
C GLU A 78 14.98 12.05 -43.83
N ALA A 79 14.61 10.76 -43.78
CA ALA A 79 14.77 9.78 -44.87
C ALA A 79 14.76 8.32 -44.38
N SER A 80 14.18 7.47 -45.23
CA SER A 80 14.03 6.02 -45.25
C SER A 80 15.27 5.20 -44.86
N THR A 81 15.06 3.97 -44.37
CA THR A 81 15.66 2.75 -44.96
C THR A 81 15.19 1.47 -44.26
N GLU A 82 14.69 0.55 -45.08
CA GLU A 82 14.39 -0.85 -44.79
C GLU A 82 15.69 -1.67 -44.74
N ALA A 83 15.78 -2.66 -43.87
CA ALA A 83 16.71 -3.77 -44.01
C ALA A 83 16.22 -4.99 -43.21
N GLU A 84 15.73 -5.98 -43.95
CA GLU A 84 15.56 -7.36 -43.51
C GLU A 84 16.90 -7.95 -43.07
N THR A 85 16.89 -8.73 -41.99
CA THR A 85 17.94 -9.73 -41.75
C THR A 85 17.29 -10.98 -41.17
N GLN A 86 17.15 -11.97 -42.05
CA GLN A 86 16.87 -13.35 -41.73
C GLN A 86 18.17 -13.97 -41.22
N GLU A 87 18.18 -14.65 -40.07
CA GLU A 87 19.13 -15.75 -39.86
C GLU A 87 18.72 -16.72 -38.74
N SER A 88 18.67 -17.98 -39.18
CA SER A 88 19.27 -19.15 -38.52
C SER A 88 18.63 -19.69 -37.23
N THR A 89 17.67 -20.58 -37.49
CA THR A 89 17.21 -21.67 -36.63
C THR A 89 18.38 -22.56 -36.16
N ASN A 90 18.68 -22.56 -34.86
CA ASN A 90 19.52 -23.59 -34.25
C ASN A 90 18.74 -24.33 -33.16
N SER A 91 18.25 -25.52 -33.52
CA SER A 91 17.41 -26.38 -32.72
C SER A 91 18.29 -27.36 -31.93
N LEU A 92 18.62 -27.00 -30.70
CA LEU A 92 19.29 -27.88 -29.74
C LEU A 92 18.29 -28.35 -28.67
N ARG A 93 17.83 -29.59 -28.84
CA ARG A 93 17.03 -30.35 -27.87
C ARG A 93 17.82 -30.54 -26.57
N VAL A 94 17.61 -29.65 -25.60
CA VAL A 94 17.98 -29.91 -24.20
C VAL A 94 16.78 -30.56 -23.53
N SER A 95 16.93 -31.85 -23.23
CA SER A 95 15.95 -32.67 -22.53
C SER A 95 15.95 -32.31 -21.04
N SER A 96 15.46 -31.11 -20.72
CA SER A 96 15.26 -30.63 -19.36
C SER A 96 14.04 -31.32 -18.78
N LYS A 97 14.22 -32.06 -17.68
CA LYS A 97 13.14 -32.56 -16.83
C LYS A 97 12.40 -31.36 -16.24
N SER A 98 11.44 -30.84 -17.00
CA SER A 98 10.54 -29.77 -16.61
C SER A 98 9.61 -30.31 -15.53
N SER A 99 9.99 -30.12 -14.27
CA SER A 99 9.03 -30.17 -13.17
C SER A 99 7.95 -29.15 -13.50
N VAL A 100 6.79 -29.65 -13.90
CA VAL A 100 5.57 -28.89 -14.14
C VAL A 100 5.23 -28.25 -12.80
N ILE A 101 5.77 -27.07 -12.53
CA ILE A 101 5.25 -26.16 -11.54
C ILE A 101 3.91 -25.76 -12.17
N SER A 102 2.85 -26.47 -11.76
CA SER A 102 1.49 -26.07 -12.05
C SER A 102 1.41 -24.58 -11.75
N GLU A 103 1.14 -23.76 -12.77
CA GLU A 103 0.83 -22.34 -12.61
C GLU A 103 -0.19 -22.27 -11.49
N SER A 104 0.26 -21.93 -10.28
CA SER A 104 -0.60 -21.90 -9.12
C SER A 104 -1.61 -20.82 -9.41
N GLU A 105 -2.85 -21.24 -9.64
CA GLU A 105 -3.99 -20.38 -9.85
C GLU A 105 -3.91 -19.28 -8.78
N PHE A 106 -3.56 -18.06 -9.19
CA PHE A 106 -3.53 -16.92 -8.28
C PHE A 106 -4.98 -16.67 -7.91
N GLU A 107 -5.41 -17.23 -6.79
CA GLU A 107 -6.77 -17.05 -6.28
C GLU A 107 -6.98 -15.56 -6.01
N MET A 108 -7.73 -14.92 -6.92
CA MET A 108 -8.24 -13.58 -6.67
C MET A 108 -9.10 -13.63 -5.42
N SER A 109 -8.76 -12.78 -4.46
CA SER A 109 -9.55 -12.58 -3.26
C SER A 109 -10.54 -11.44 -3.44
N GLN A 110 -11.57 -11.38 -2.59
CA GLN A 110 -12.47 -10.21 -2.52
C GLN A 110 -11.70 -8.89 -2.32
N GLY A 111 -10.63 -8.91 -1.54
CA GLY A 111 -9.76 -7.74 -1.37
C GLY A 111 -8.99 -7.31 -2.63
N SER A 112 -8.96 -8.15 -3.67
CA SER A 112 -8.26 -7.89 -4.93
C SER A 112 -9.06 -7.06 -5.92
N LEU A 113 -10.35 -6.81 -5.67
CA LEU A 113 -11.21 -5.99 -6.52
C LEU A 113 -10.68 -4.55 -6.62
N GLY A 114 -10.60 -4.02 -7.85
CA GLY A 114 -10.06 -2.68 -8.13
C GLY A 114 -8.52 -2.57 -8.09
N HIS A 115 -7.79 -3.69 -8.16
CA HIS A 115 -6.32 -3.67 -8.26
C HIS A 115 -5.87 -3.00 -9.58
N PRO A 116 -4.78 -2.21 -9.60
CA PRO A 116 -3.85 -1.90 -8.50
C PRO A 116 -4.16 -0.63 -7.71
N GLU A 117 -5.08 0.22 -8.18
CA GLU A 117 -5.23 1.58 -7.67
C GLU A 117 -6.19 1.68 -6.47
N VAL A 118 -7.23 0.85 -6.46
CA VAL A 118 -8.36 0.96 -5.52
C VAL A 118 -8.52 -0.30 -4.65
N CYS A 119 -7.72 -1.34 -4.87
CA CYS A 119 -7.79 -2.58 -4.09
C CYS A 119 -7.51 -2.36 -2.59
N HIS A 120 -7.86 -3.39 -1.80
CA HIS A 120 -7.53 -3.42 -0.38
C HIS A 120 -6.01 -3.54 -0.17
N ARG A 121 -5.59 -3.36 1.09
CA ARG A 121 -4.20 -3.54 1.48
C ARG A 121 -3.71 -4.96 1.10
N PRO A 122 -2.43 -5.13 0.75
CA PRO A 122 -1.87 -6.45 0.46
C PRO A 122 -2.03 -7.40 1.64
N CYS A 123 -2.39 -8.65 1.35
CA CYS A 123 -2.53 -9.71 2.35
C CYS A 123 -1.15 -10.17 2.85
N VAL A 124 -0.85 -9.92 4.13
CA VAL A 124 0.43 -10.31 4.73
C VAL A 124 0.61 -11.83 4.82
N ASN A 125 -0.48 -12.60 4.92
CA ASN A 125 -0.43 -14.05 4.99
C ASN A 125 -0.18 -14.65 3.61
N PHE A 126 -0.90 -14.18 2.59
CA PHE A 126 -0.66 -14.59 1.21
C PHE A 126 0.76 -14.22 0.75
N ALA A 127 1.26 -13.03 1.11
CA ALA A 127 2.63 -12.62 0.84
C ALA A 127 3.70 -13.53 1.49
N ARG A 128 3.35 -14.28 2.54
CA ARG A 128 4.21 -15.31 3.17
C ARG A 128 4.09 -16.69 2.51
N GLY A 129 3.21 -16.83 1.52
CA GLY A 129 3.04 -18.03 0.71
C GLY A 129 1.68 -18.70 0.84
N TRP A 130 0.89 -18.41 1.87
CA TRP A 130 -0.42 -19.05 2.05
C TRP A 130 -1.38 -18.22 2.92
N CYS A 131 -2.62 -18.08 2.47
CA CYS A 131 -3.70 -17.45 3.21
C CYS A 131 -4.84 -18.45 3.44
N ALA A 132 -5.17 -18.71 4.70
CA ALA A 132 -6.23 -19.66 5.07
C ALA A 132 -7.64 -19.25 4.58
N ALA A 133 -7.87 -17.96 4.34
CA ALA A 133 -9.15 -17.44 3.88
C ALA A 133 -9.40 -17.64 2.38
N GLY A 134 -8.35 -17.96 1.60
CA GLY A 134 -8.46 -18.14 0.15
C GLY A 134 -9.14 -16.95 -0.54
N SER A 135 -10.11 -17.24 -1.41
CA SER A 135 -10.88 -16.24 -2.16
C SER A 135 -11.76 -15.31 -1.29
N SER A 136 -12.12 -15.71 -0.06
CA SER A 136 -12.91 -14.87 0.86
C SER A 136 -12.07 -13.87 1.67
N CYS A 137 -10.77 -13.74 1.38
CA CYS A 137 -9.91 -12.78 2.07
C CYS A 137 -10.26 -11.32 1.68
N ASP A 138 -10.49 -10.46 2.69
CA ASP A 138 -10.69 -9.01 2.50
C ASP A 138 -9.43 -8.25 2.07
N TYR A 139 -8.27 -8.91 2.03
CA TYR A 139 -7.00 -8.32 1.63
C TYR A 139 -6.60 -8.78 0.24
N CYS A 140 -5.91 -7.91 -0.51
CA CYS A 140 -5.53 -8.21 -1.88
C CYS A 140 -4.44 -9.29 -1.93
N HIS A 141 -4.65 -10.32 -2.75
CA HIS A 141 -3.70 -11.41 -3.01
C HIS A 141 -2.82 -11.13 -4.22
N LEU A 142 -3.16 -10.14 -5.04
CA LEU A 142 -2.37 -9.77 -6.22
C LEU A 142 -1.04 -9.11 -5.84
N SER A 143 -0.09 -9.20 -6.76
CA SER A 143 1.28 -8.74 -6.54
C SER A 143 1.39 -7.22 -6.67
N HIS A 144 1.80 -6.52 -5.60
CA HIS A 144 1.92 -5.05 -5.59
C HIS A 144 3.34 -4.58 -5.91
N VAL A 145 3.99 -5.18 -6.90
CA VAL A 145 5.41 -4.91 -7.21
C VAL A 145 5.61 -3.52 -7.83
N GLU A 146 4.57 -2.97 -8.43
CA GLU A 146 4.64 -1.71 -9.19
C GLU A 146 4.56 -0.49 -8.29
N THR A 147 3.78 -0.57 -7.21
CA THR A 147 3.64 0.50 -6.22
C THR A 147 4.43 0.12 -4.97
N PRO A 148 5.73 0.48 -4.88
CA PRO A 148 6.44 0.31 -3.63
C PRO A 148 5.63 0.98 -2.53
N LEU A 149 5.32 0.23 -1.47
CA LEU A 149 4.64 0.75 -0.29
C LEU A 149 5.34 2.03 0.13
N VAL A 150 4.68 3.18 -0.07
CA VAL A 150 5.25 4.48 0.23
C VAL A 150 5.33 4.59 1.74
N THR A 151 6.48 4.20 2.30
CA THR A 151 6.71 4.26 3.73
C THR A 151 6.87 5.71 4.14
N ALA A 152 6.05 6.16 5.07
CA ALA A 152 6.15 7.50 5.60
C ALA A 152 7.45 7.62 6.42
N ASN A 153 8.35 8.51 5.99
CA ASN A 153 9.55 8.86 6.76
C ASN A 153 9.17 9.40 8.15
N LYS A 154 10.12 9.38 9.10
CA LYS A 154 9.89 9.86 10.48
C LYS A 154 9.29 11.27 10.51
N GLU A 155 9.79 12.17 9.66
CA GLU A 155 9.28 13.54 9.55
C GLU A 155 7.84 13.62 9.03
N VAL A 156 7.51 12.87 7.97
CA VAL A 156 6.15 12.85 7.41
C VAL A 156 5.18 12.26 8.41
N ARG A 157 5.58 11.24 9.17
CA ARG A 157 4.76 10.69 10.26
C ARG A 157 4.47 11.73 11.35
N ALA A 158 5.45 12.54 11.73
CA ALA A 158 5.24 13.63 12.68
C ALA A 158 4.28 14.69 12.13
N ILE A 159 4.40 15.04 10.83
CA ILE A 159 3.45 15.96 10.16
C ILE A 159 2.03 15.38 10.18
N LEU A 160 1.85 14.12 9.77
CA LEU A 160 0.54 13.44 9.74
C LEU A 160 -0.10 13.32 11.14
N GLN A 161 0.69 13.30 12.20
CA GLN A 161 0.17 13.26 13.57
C GLN A 161 -0.46 14.59 13.98
N VAL A 162 0.20 15.71 13.65
CA VAL A 162 -0.21 17.07 14.04
C VAL A 162 -1.18 17.70 13.05
N ALA A 163 -1.18 17.27 11.79
CA ALA A 163 -2.07 17.78 10.75
C ALA A 163 -3.56 17.65 11.15
N ASN A 164 -4.31 18.72 10.87
CA ASN A 164 -5.77 18.74 11.00
C ASN A 164 -6.43 18.05 9.79
N GLU A 165 -7.75 17.88 9.85
CA GLU A 165 -8.51 17.25 8.77
C GLU A 165 -8.37 18.03 7.45
N SER A 166 -8.48 19.37 7.48
CA SER A 166 -8.35 20.24 6.31
C SER A 166 -6.97 20.15 5.65
N ASP A 167 -5.90 20.11 6.46
CA ASP A 167 -4.51 19.96 6.02
C ASP A 167 -4.27 18.66 5.24
N LEU A 168 -5.08 17.61 5.50
CA LEU A 168 -4.98 16.31 4.82
C LEU A 168 -5.94 16.20 3.63
N LEU A 169 -7.18 16.65 3.78
CA LEU A 169 -8.21 16.47 2.74
C LEU A 169 -7.94 17.29 1.48
N VAL A 170 -7.48 18.54 1.62
CA VAL A 170 -7.22 19.40 0.46
C VAL A 170 -6.15 18.80 -0.47
N PRO A 171 -4.96 18.41 0.03
CA PRO A 171 -3.96 17.77 -0.82
C PRO A 171 -4.38 16.37 -1.26
N ALA A 172 -5.07 15.60 -0.41
CA ALA A 172 -5.55 14.27 -0.78
C ALA A 172 -6.53 14.34 -1.95
N LEU A 173 -7.47 15.29 -1.95
CA LEU A 173 -8.42 15.51 -3.06
C LEU A 173 -7.70 15.89 -4.36
N LYS A 174 -6.76 16.84 -4.29
CA LYS A 174 -5.92 17.25 -5.43
C LYS A 174 -5.21 16.04 -6.06
N HIS A 175 -4.55 15.24 -5.23
CA HIS A 175 -3.78 14.08 -5.70
C HIS A 175 -4.67 12.90 -6.11
N ALA A 176 -5.83 12.71 -5.48
CA ALA A 176 -6.78 11.67 -5.85
C ALA A 176 -7.37 11.93 -7.23
N ARG A 177 -7.75 13.18 -7.54
CA ARG A 177 -8.23 13.57 -8.86
C ARG A 177 -7.15 13.40 -9.93
N ALA A 178 -5.93 13.85 -9.66
CA ALA A 178 -4.80 13.66 -10.57
C ALA A 178 -4.55 12.17 -10.84
N ARG A 179 -4.54 11.33 -9.80
CA ARG A 179 -4.34 9.89 -9.94
C ARG A 179 -5.44 9.21 -10.76
N ALA A 180 -6.71 9.55 -10.50
CA ALA A 180 -7.83 9.02 -11.25
C ALA A 180 -7.75 9.43 -12.73
N ALA A 181 -7.28 10.64 -13.02
CA ALA A 181 -7.05 11.12 -14.39
C ALA A 181 -5.91 10.37 -15.08
N ASP A 182 -4.76 10.26 -14.42
CA ASP A 182 -3.59 9.54 -14.94
C ASP A 182 -3.90 8.08 -15.28
N LYS A 183 -4.86 7.48 -14.58
CA LYS A 183 -5.24 6.07 -14.70
C LYS A 183 -6.55 5.85 -15.46
N GLY A 184 -7.19 6.91 -15.93
CA GLY A 184 -8.39 6.83 -16.77
C GLY A 184 -9.67 6.38 -16.07
N PHE A 185 -9.83 6.61 -14.76
CA PHE A 185 -11.03 6.24 -14.00
C PHE A 185 -11.70 7.41 -13.27
N VAL A 186 -11.50 8.64 -13.75
CA VAL A 186 -12.10 9.85 -13.14
C VAL A 186 -13.61 9.74 -13.02
N ASP A 187 -14.28 9.32 -14.09
CA ASP A 187 -15.75 9.25 -14.13
C ASP A 187 -16.29 8.26 -13.10
N ALA A 188 -15.66 7.10 -12.97
CA ALA A 188 -16.02 6.10 -11.97
C ALA A 188 -15.75 6.63 -10.53
N ALA A 189 -14.70 7.42 -10.34
CA ALA A 189 -14.32 7.98 -9.05
C ALA A 189 -15.06 9.28 -8.67
N GLU A 190 -15.92 9.84 -9.54
CA GLU A 190 -16.50 11.17 -9.31
C GLU A 190 -17.33 11.24 -8.03
N GLU A 191 -18.08 10.18 -7.69
CA GLU A 191 -18.85 10.12 -6.44
C GLU A 191 -17.93 10.30 -5.20
N VAL A 192 -16.84 9.55 -5.15
CA VAL A 192 -15.84 9.65 -4.07
C VAL A 192 -15.22 11.05 -4.04
N LEU A 193 -14.83 11.58 -5.20
CA LEU A 193 -14.24 12.91 -5.31
C LEU A 193 -15.23 14.00 -4.88
N GLN A 194 -16.51 13.85 -5.18
CA GLN A 194 -17.58 14.78 -4.79
C GLN A 194 -17.79 14.79 -3.28
N LEU A 195 -17.83 13.62 -2.63
CA LEU A 195 -17.93 13.52 -1.17
C LEU A 195 -16.76 14.22 -0.47
N LEU A 196 -15.54 14.10 -1.01
CA LEU A 196 -14.37 14.80 -0.49
C LEU A 196 -14.46 16.32 -0.72
N LYS A 197 -14.91 16.77 -1.91
CA LYS A 197 -15.12 18.20 -2.21
C LYS A 197 -16.11 18.83 -1.25
N ILE A 198 -17.25 18.17 -1.00
CA ILE A 198 -18.28 18.64 -0.05
C ILE A 198 -17.67 18.80 1.34
N ARG A 199 -16.93 17.80 1.82
CA ARG A 199 -16.31 17.86 3.15
C ARG A 199 -15.28 18.98 3.25
N VAL A 200 -14.43 19.16 2.24
CA VAL A 200 -13.48 20.27 2.18
C VAL A 200 -14.20 21.62 2.29
N SER A 201 -15.38 21.78 1.66
CA SER A 201 -16.16 23.03 1.75
C SER A 201 -16.80 23.29 3.12
N GLN A 202 -16.96 22.26 3.95
CA GLN A 202 -17.51 22.36 5.31
C GLN A 202 -16.44 22.66 6.36
N LEU A 203 -15.16 22.46 6.03
CA LEU A 203 -14.06 22.68 6.96
C LEU A 203 -13.56 24.12 6.90
N ASP A 204 -13.18 24.65 8.06
CA ASP A 204 -12.51 25.94 8.12
C ASP A 204 -11.16 25.89 7.40
N SER A 205 -10.84 26.94 6.65
CA SER A 205 -9.59 27.04 5.86
C SER A 205 -8.34 27.32 6.72
N THR A 206 -8.40 27.06 8.03
CA THR A 206 -7.27 27.29 8.93
C THR A 206 -6.27 26.14 8.81
N SER A 207 -5.19 26.39 8.06
CA SER A 207 -4.09 25.43 7.96
C SER A 207 -3.23 25.47 9.23
N GLY A 208 -3.03 24.32 9.87
CA GLY A 208 -2.18 24.18 11.05
C GLY A 208 -0.71 23.94 10.72
N LEU A 209 -0.40 23.69 9.45
CA LEU A 209 0.94 23.34 8.99
C LEU A 209 1.67 24.55 8.40
N ASN A 210 2.99 24.59 8.60
CA ASN A 210 3.81 25.54 7.87
C ASN A 210 4.00 25.12 6.40
N GLN A 211 4.34 26.07 5.52
CA GLN A 211 4.51 25.84 4.08
C GLN A 211 5.51 24.71 3.76
N LYS A 212 6.57 24.56 4.57
CA LYS A 212 7.59 23.51 4.39
C LYS A 212 7.03 22.12 4.71
N GLN A 213 6.21 22.00 5.76
CA GLN A 213 5.51 20.76 6.11
C GLN A 213 4.50 20.41 5.03
N GLN A 214 3.74 21.40 4.54
CA GLN A 214 2.78 21.23 3.46
C GLN A 214 3.47 20.67 2.20
N GLY A 215 4.59 21.27 1.78
CA GLY A 215 5.33 20.77 0.61
C GLY A 215 5.95 19.37 0.80
N LYS A 216 6.21 18.92 2.04
CA LYS A 216 6.61 17.53 2.31
C LYS A 216 5.42 16.57 2.21
N LEU A 217 4.26 16.99 2.71
CA LEU A 217 3.02 16.22 2.66
C LEU A 217 2.54 16.03 1.21
N ASP A 218 2.49 17.11 0.42
CA ASP A 218 2.14 17.08 -1.01
C ASP A 218 3.01 16.07 -1.77
N ARG A 219 4.34 16.15 -1.61
CA ARG A 219 5.28 15.21 -2.27
C ARG A 219 5.10 13.76 -1.84
N PHE A 220 4.69 13.53 -0.60
CA PHE A 220 4.39 12.20 -0.11
C PHE A 220 3.09 11.66 -0.71
N MET A 221 2.01 12.44 -0.67
CA MET A 221 0.70 12.07 -1.24
C MET A 221 0.75 11.89 -2.76
N ALA A 222 1.55 12.68 -3.47
CA ALA A 222 1.77 12.53 -4.92
C ALA A 222 2.30 11.14 -5.33
N LYS A 223 2.88 10.37 -4.40
CA LYS A 223 3.39 9.02 -4.66
C LYS A 223 2.42 7.92 -4.25
N MET A 224 1.35 8.26 -3.54
CA MET A 224 0.42 7.28 -3.01
C MET A 224 -0.57 6.79 -4.08
N PRO A 225 -1.01 5.52 -3.97
CA PRO A 225 -2.13 5.02 -4.77
C PRO A 225 -3.43 5.67 -4.28
N PHE A 226 -4.47 5.59 -5.12
CA PHE A 226 -5.78 6.19 -4.82
C PHE A 226 -6.37 5.66 -3.49
N SER A 227 -6.33 4.34 -3.27
CA SER A 227 -6.78 3.71 -2.02
C SER A 227 -6.04 4.23 -0.78
N GLY A 228 -4.74 4.50 -0.91
CA GLY A 228 -3.93 5.08 0.16
C GLY A 228 -4.36 6.50 0.51
N LEU A 229 -4.68 7.31 -0.49
CA LEU A 229 -5.16 8.68 -0.27
C LEU A 229 -6.49 8.68 0.48
N MET A 230 -7.42 7.78 0.11
CA MET A 230 -8.70 7.61 0.82
C MET A 230 -8.48 7.16 2.27
N GLY A 231 -7.59 6.19 2.50
CA GLY A 231 -7.26 5.74 3.86
C GLY A 231 -6.68 6.85 4.74
N LEU A 232 -5.89 7.78 4.19
CA LEU A 232 -5.40 8.95 4.92
C LEU A 232 -6.49 9.97 5.19
N ALA A 233 -7.33 10.28 4.19
CA ALA A 233 -8.45 11.19 4.31
C ALA A 233 -9.40 10.77 5.44
N LEU A 234 -9.72 9.48 5.50
CA LEU A 234 -10.67 8.93 6.48
C LEU A 234 -10.13 8.88 7.91
N ARG A 235 -8.82 8.75 8.10
CA ARG A 235 -8.22 8.53 9.43
C ARG A 235 -8.46 9.68 10.42
N LYS A 236 -8.62 10.90 9.91
CA LYS A 236 -8.76 12.12 10.71
C LYS A 236 -10.14 12.76 10.56
N SER A 237 -11.07 12.10 9.86
CA SER A 237 -12.45 12.57 9.79
C SER A 237 -13.07 12.57 11.18
N GLN A 238 -13.58 13.72 11.61
CA GLN A 238 -14.37 13.82 12.84
C GLN A 238 -15.82 13.35 12.63
N ASP A 239 -16.28 13.32 11.37
CA ASP A 239 -17.64 12.93 11.00
C ASP A 239 -17.65 11.45 10.57
N SER A 240 -18.26 10.62 11.42
CA SER A 240 -18.41 9.19 11.15
C SER A 240 -19.35 8.91 9.97
N SER A 241 -20.38 9.73 9.78
CA SER A 241 -21.32 9.56 8.67
C SER A 241 -20.63 9.82 7.34
N HIS A 242 -19.84 10.89 7.26
CA HIS A 242 -19.03 11.17 6.07
C HIS A 242 -18.04 10.04 5.77
N ALA A 243 -17.37 9.52 6.82
CA ALA A 243 -16.42 8.44 6.66
C ALA A 243 -17.07 7.14 6.12
N GLU A 244 -18.28 6.81 6.59
CA GLU A 244 -19.06 5.68 6.09
C GLU A 244 -19.50 5.87 4.63
N GLN A 245 -19.97 7.07 4.27
CA GLN A 245 -20.36 7.40 2.90
C GLN A 245 -19.18 7.25 1.93
N VAL A 246 -18.02 7.81 2.27
CA VAL A 246 -16.80 7.68 1.45
C VAL A 246 -16.36 6.22 1.36
N LYS A 247 -16.43 5.45 2.45
CA LYS A 247 -16.09 4.02 2.42
C LYS A 247 -17.02 3.25 1.48
N ALA A 248 -18.33 3.47 1.57
CA ALA A 248 -19.32 2.83 0.70
C ALA A 248 -19.08 3.19 -0.78
N ALA A 249 -18.84 4.47 -1.09
CA ALA A 249 -18.52 4.92 -2.44
C ALA A 249 -17.22 4.29 -2.98
N VAL A 250 -16.20 4.10 -2.14
CA VAL A 250 -14.96 3.41 -2.53
C VAL A 250 -15.21 1.92 -2.77
N ASP A 251 -16.08 1.26 -2.00
CA ASP A 251 -16.44 -0.15 -2.19
C ASP A 251 -17.24 -0.35 -3.50
N SER A 252 -18.14 0.59 -3.83
CA SER A 252 -18.80 0.64 -5.15
C SER A 252 -17.79 0.84 -6.28
N LEU A 253 -16.84 1.76 -6.11
CA LEU A 253 -15.77 2.00 -7.10
C LEU A 253 -14.92 0.75 -7.35
N ARG A 254 -14.57 -0.01 -6.30
CA ARG A 254 -13.83 -1.28 -6.45
C ARG A 254 -14.60 -2.30 -7.30
N SER A 255 -15.90 -2.38 -7.08
CA SER A 255 -16.78 -3.30 -7.81
C SER A 255 -16.90 -2.92 -9.29
N ASN A 256 -16.88 -1.62 -9.61
CA ASN A 256 -16.98 -1.12 -10.98
C ASN A 256 -15.69 -1.24 -11.80
N LEU A 257 -14.53 -1.37 -11.13
CA LEU A 257 -13.21 -1.45 -11.78
C LEU A 257 -12.66 -2.88 -11.88
N SER A 258 -13.36 -3.87 -11.32
CA SER A 258 -12.99 -5.29 -11.44
C SER A 258 -13.56 -5.90 -12.71
#